data_AF-A0A6I2RGX7-F1
#
_entry.id   AF-A0A6I2RGX7-F1
#
_cell.length_a   1.000
_cell.length_b   1.000
_cell.length_c   1.000
_cell.angle_alpha   90.00
_cell.angle_beta   90.00
_cell.angle_gamma   90.00
#
_symmetry.space_group_name_H-M   'P 1'
#
loop_
_entity.id
_entity.type
_entity.pdbx_description
1 polymer ?
#
loop_
_entity_poly.entity_id
_entity_poly.type
_entity_poly.pdbx_seq_one_letter_code
_entity_poly.pdbx_strand_id
1 'polypeptide(L)'
;MDKAFTVSLCNPDKDVYVTLAVPAEPWAVLDAWERLRPAPDTRVEWEIEDYGEFPELFPALASGEDFPALNALAEKLAGLSGQERTAFEGLVRLQDGRPMEPGALTALAEQARHCHVVPEAADDASLGRFCAANGFIPEVADVPDKVFELLDFQLLGRRIRQAEGGIFTRHGFVAPDGSWKPTQSQEARVAPETPAGIFRLELQLGEEQAELTLPAGQELAEVRDRMDAVGLSNCAVTAFRSRIPQLPAAWAIPERLDTLNCLAIRLTVLEDREPLKLVKYKAVLEVSPPSSLEEAMALTERLDAYTLDRSAASPEDVARGELRSAVGDEQAALLCRYLNLYGYGEALIQQYGGELTEYGLLTRADEQPVQEPLPPQPKLGGMEMR
;
A
#
# COMPACT_ATOMS: atom_id res chain seq x y z
N MET A 1 1.44 -1.19 -11.00
CA MET A 1 1.78 0.22 -10.72
C MET A 1 3.15 0.22 -10.08
N ASP A 2 4.06 1.08 -10.52
CA ASP A 2 5.43 1.10 -9.98
C ASP A 2 5.45 1.79 -8.61
N LYS A 3 6.28 1.26 -7.70
CA LYS A 3 6.49 1.84 -6.36
C LYS A 3 7.08 3.25 -6.50
N ALA A 4 6.46 4.23 -5.84
CA ALA A 4 7.00 5.57 -5.69
C ALA A 4 7.97 5.67 -4.49
N PHE A 5 7.52 5.26 -3.29
CA PHE A 5 8.31 5.31 -2.04
C PHE A 5 7.83 4.27 -1.02
N THR A 6 8.57 4.07 0.07
CA THR A 6 8.17 3.21 1.21
C THR A 6 7.76 4.06 2.41
N VAL A 7 6.68 3.65 3.07
CA VAL A 7 6.18 4.26 4.30
C VAL A 7 5.98 3.22 5.38
N SER A 8 6.25 3.56 6.62
CA SER A 8 5.85 2.80 7.80
C SER A 8 4.65 3.45 8.46
N LEU A 9 3.61 2.65 8.66
CA LEU A 9 2.40 3.02 9.39
C LEU A 9 2.54 2.56 10.84
N CYS A 10 2.18 3.42 11.78
CA CYS A 10 2.26 3.15 13.21
C CYS A 10 0.88 3.24 13.86
N ASN A 11 0.56 2.24 14.70
CA ASN A 11 -0.48 2.37 15.69
C ASN A 11 0.15 2.87 17.02
N PRO A 12 -0.04 4.14 17.39
CA PRO A 12 0.61 4.73 18.56
C PRO A 12 0.14 4.09 19.89
N ASP A 13 -1.04 3.47 19.90
CA ASP A 13 -1.59 2.84 21.12
C ASP A 13 -0.97 1.47 21.42
N LYS A 14 -0.37 0.82 20.42
CA LYS A 14 0.11 -0.57 20.52
C LYS A 14 1.58 -0.77 20.14
N ASP A 15 2.27 0.29 19.70
CA ASP A 15 3.66 0.23 19.21
C ASP A 15 3.81 -0.82 18.08
N VAL A 16 2.79 -0.91 17.22
CA VAL A 16 2.75 -1.84 16.07
C VAL A 16 3.02 -1.04 14.80
N TYR A 17 3.93 -1.56 13.98
CA TYR A 17 4.33 -0.95 12.73
C TYR A 17 4.04 -1.87 11.55
N VAL A 18 3.60 -1.29 10.43
CA VAL A 18 3.42 -1.99 9.17
C VAL A 18 4.04 -1.17 8.05
N THR A 19 4.99 -1.77 7.34
CA THR A 19 5.63 -1.14 6.19
C THR A 19 4.85 -1.41 4.90
N LEU A 20 4.60 -0.36 4.12
CA LEU A 20 3.94 -0.42 2.81
C LEU A 20 4.79 0.25 1.73
N ALA A 21 4.85 -0.39 0.57
CA ALA A 21 5.24 0.27 -0.67
C ALA A 21 4.03 1.06 -1.22
N VAL A 22 4.20 2.35 -1.47
CA VAL A 22 3.15 3.20 -2.02
C VAL A 22 3.46 3.61 -3.47
N PRO A 23 2.44 3.76 -4.35
CA PRO A 23 1.01 3.62 -4.09
C PRO A 23 0.58 2.18 -3.77
N ALA A 24 -0.05 2.02 -2.61
CA ALA A 24 -0.53 0.76 -2.10
C ALA A 24 -1.95 0.51 -2.62
N GLU A 25 -2.19 -0.68 -3.12
CA GLU A 25 -3.52 -1.08 -3.58
C GLU A 25 -4.47 -1.34 -2.40
N PRO A 26 -5.81 -1.23 -2.59
CA PRO A 26 -6.78 -1.34 -1.49
C PRO A 26 -6.64 -2.61 -0.63
N TRP A 27 -6.27 -3.74 -1.22
CA TRP A 27 -6.04 -5.00 -0.49
C TRP A 27 -4.88 -4.90 0.50
N ALA A 28 -3.75 -4.31 0.08
CA ALA A 28 -2.57 -4.14 0.93
C ALA A 28 -2.85 -3.13 2.06
N VAL A 29 -3.56 -2.04 1.75
CA VAL A 29 -3.97 -1.05 2.73
C VAL A 29 -4.89 -1.67 3.78
N LEU A 30 -5.92 -2.40 3.36
CA LEU A 30 -6.86 -3.01 4.30
C LEU A 30 -6.18 -4.07 5.19
N ASP A 31 -5.28 -4.88 4.62
CA ASP A 31 -4.50 -5.83 5.40
C ASP A 31 -3.58 -5.14 6.43
N ALA A 32 -2.96 -4.02 6.06
CA ALA A 32 -2.18 -3.22 7.01
C ALA A 32 -3.04 -2.71 8.17
N TRP A 33 -4.27 -2.24 7.92
CA TRP A 33 -5.20 -1.84 8.99
C TRP A 33 -5.56 -3.01 9.91
N GLU A 34 -5.75 -4.21 9.36
CA GLU A 34 -6.05 -5.40 10.15
C GLU A 34 -4.89 -5.82 11.05
N ARG A 35 -3.64 -5.61 10.61
CA ARG A 35 -2.39 -5.82 11.38
C ARG A 35 -2.14 -4.70 12.40
N LEU A 36 -2.37 -3.44 12.04
CA LEU A 36 -2.21 -2.32 12.96
C LEU A 36 -3.21 -2.39 14.11
N ARG A 37 -4.43 -2.89 13.85
CA ARG A 37 -5.51 -3.01 14.86
C ARG A 37 -5.80 -1.69 15.59
N PRO A 38 -5.98 -0.55 14.88
CA PRO A 38 -6.34 0.71 15.52
C PRO A 38 -7.70 0.57 16.21
N ALA A 39 -7.88 1.23 17.36
CA ALA A 39 -9.21 1.43 17.91
C ALA A 39 -9.98 2.44 17.03
N PRO A 40 -11.31 2.55 17.15
CA PRO A 40 -12.13 3.39 16.26
C PRO A 40 -11.68 4.86 16.13
N ASP A 41 -11.06 5.41 17.18
CA ASP A 41 -10.59 6.81 17.22
C ASP A 41 -9.06 6.94 17.14
N THR A 42 -8.34 5.82 17.03
CA THR A 42 -6.88 5.82 16.92
C THR A 42 -6.48 6.34 15.55
N ARG A 43 -5.66 7.39 15.54
CA ARG A 43 -5.08 7.91 14.31
C ARG A 43 -3.80 7.16 14.00
N VAL A 44 -3.75 6.58 12.80
CA VAL A 44 -2.56 5.87 12.31
C VAL A 44 -1.57 6.91 11.82
N GLU A 45 -0.42 6.99 12.48
CA GLU A 45 0.68 7.86 12.07
C GLU A 45 1.47 7.19 10.94
N TRP A 46 2.13 7.99 10.12
CA TRP A 46 3.00 7.45 9.08
C TRP A 46 4.33 8.20 8.97
N GLU A 47 5.37 7.47 8.59
CA GLU A 47 6.71 8.00 8.35
C GLU A 47 7.29 7.41 7.06
N ILE A 48 7.92 8.25 6.23
CA ILE A 48 8.61 7.77 5.02
C ILE A 48 9.94 7.16 5.41
N GLU A 49 10.14 5.89 5.06
CA GLU A 49 11.41 5.20 5.26
C GLU A 49 12.38 5.40 4.10
N ASP A 50 11.84 5.42 2.87
CA ASP A 50 12.61 5.52 1.63
C ASP A 50 11.84 6.37 0.63
N TYR A 51 12.38 7.54 0.29
CA TYR A 51 11.80 8.51 -0.65
C TYR A 51 11.84 8.07 -2.12
N GLY A 52 12.51 6.96 -2.44
CA GLY A 52 12.59 6.43 -3.80
C GLY A 52 13.11 7.47 -4.80
N GLU A 53 12.32 7.74 -5.84
CA GLU A 53 12.68 8.69 -6.92
C GLU A 53 12.38 10.16 -6.60
N PHE A 54 11.77 10.44 -5.44
CA PHE A 54 11.24 11.76 -5.06
C PHE A 54 11.93 12.35 -3.81
N PRO A 55 13.27 12.56 -3.82
CA PRO A 55 13.99 13.14 -2.69
C PRO A 55 13.53 14.56 -2.33
N GLU A 56 12.94 15.31 -3.27
CA GLU A 56 12.38 16.63 -3.02
C GLU A 56 11.21 16.65 -2.01
N LEU A 57 10.60 15.49 -1.73
CA LEU A 57 9.64 15.36 -0.63
C LEU A 57 10.30 15.58 0.73
N PHE A 58 11.61 15.44 0.86
CA PHE A 58 12.35 15.87 2.04
C PHE A 58 12.97 17.26 1.82
N PRO A 59 12.71 18.26 2.69
CA PRO A 59 11.84 18.26 3.88
C PRO A 59 10.41 18.77 3.57
N ALA A 60 10.00 18.77 2.29
CA ALA A 60 8.78 19.43 1.84
C ALA A 60 7.47 18.76 2.28
N LEU A 61 7.47 17.47 2.61
CA LEU A 61 6.30 16.74 3.09
C LEU A 61 6.27 16.77 4.62
N ALA A 62 5.15 17.23 5.17
CA ALA A 62 4.89 17.17 6.61
C ALA A 62 4.60 15.73 7.06
N SER A 63 5.08 15.34 8.24
CA SER A 63 4.60 14.12 8.90
C SER A 63 3.11 14.23 9.20
N GLY A 64 2.38 13.11 9.18
CA GLY A 64 0.95 13.17 9.39
C GLY A 64 0.28 11.83 9.68
N GLU A 65 -1.05 11.88 9.70
CA GLU A 65 -1.94 10.76 10.02
C GLU A 65 -2.90 10.44 8.84
N ASP A 66 -2.93 11.29 7.79
CA ASP A 66 -3.79 11.11 6.62
C ASP A 66 -3.11 10.24 5.55
N PHE A 67 -3.03 8.94 5.85
CA PHE A 67 -2.49 7.96 4.91
C PHE A 67 -3.26 7.93 3.56
N PRO A 68 -4.60 8.03 3.50
CA PRO A 68 -5.30 8.11 2.22
C PRO A 68 -4.81 9.25 1.32
N ALA A 69 -4.56 10.44 1.89
CA ALA A 69 -3.98 11.55 1.13
C ALA A 69 -2.52 11.26 0.70
N LEU A 70 -1.72 10.63 1.56
CA LEU A 70 -0.36 10.19 1.21
C LEU A 70 -0.34 9.17 0.06
N ASN A 71 -1.24 8.20 0.10
CA ASN A 71 -1.33 7.16 -0.93
C ASN A 71 -1.78 7.76 -2.26
N ALA A 72 -2.73 8.70 -2.24
CA ALA A 72 -3.15 9.44 -3.44
C ALA A 72 -2.02 10.32 -4.01
N LEU A 73 -1.21 10.94 -3.15
CA LEU A 73 0.02 11.61 -3.59
C LEU A 73 0.96 10.62 -4.29
N ALA A 74 1.21 9.46 -3.70
CA ALA A 74 2.06 8.43 -4.30
C ALA A 74 1.53 7.94 -5.66
N GLU A 75 0.21 7.73 -5.79
CA GLU A 75 -0.45 7.38 -7.07
C GLU A 75 -0.19 8.46 -8.12
N LYS A 76 -0.34 9.73 -7.74
CA LYS A 76 -0.12 10.86 -8.64
C LYS A 76 1.34 10.94 -9.09
N LEU A 77 2.28 10.77 -8.16
CA LEU A 77 3.72 10.82 -8.42
C LEU A 77 4.18 9.67 -9.32
N ALA A 78 3.69 8.45 -9.09
CA ALA A 78 3.99 7.28 -9.92
C ALA A 78 3.60 7.48 -11.39
N GLY A 79 2.53 8.26 -11.65
CA GLY A 79 2.04 8.57 -12.98
C GLY A 79 2.76 9.71 -13.72
N LEU A 80 3.70 10.42 -13.07
CA LEU A 80 4.40 11.54 -13.72
C LEU A 80 5.43 11.06 -14.74
N SER A 81 5.43 11.66 -15.93
CA SER A 81 6.50 11.53 -16.92
C SER A 81 7.80 12.17 -16.43
N GLY A 82 8.95 11.85 -17.04
CA GLY A 82 10.24 12.44 -16.66
C GLY A 82 10.27 13.98 -16.71
N GLN A 83 9.56 14.59 -17.67
CA GLN A 83 9.42 16.04 -17.75
C GLN A 83 8.56 16.60 -16.62
N GLU A 84 7.42 15.96 -16.31
CA GLU A 84 6.55 16.37 -15.22
C GLU A 84 7.20 16.18 -13.85
N ARG A 85 8.04 15.15 -13.66
CA ARG A 85 8.84 14.99 -12.43
C ARG A 85 9.82 16.14 -12.23
N THR A 86 10.50 16.55 -13.30
CA THR A 86 11.37 17.74 -13.27
C THR A 86 10.58 19.00 -12.90
N ALA A 87 9.40 19.18 -13.51
CA ALA A 87 8.51 20.29 -13.19
C ALA A 87 8.03 20.26 -11.72
N PHE A 88 7.64 19.10 -11.21
CA PHE A 88 7.23 18.90 -9.82
C PHE A 88 8.34 19.30 -8.85
N GLU A 89 9.58 18.82 -9.06
CA GLU A 89 10.74 19.23 -8.25
C GLU A 89 10.90 20.76 -8.24
N GLY A 90 10.79 21.41 -9.40
CA GLY A 90 10.87 22.86 -9.51
C GLY A 90 9.76 23.57 -8.74
N LEU A 91 8.52 23.10 -8.85
CA LEU A 91 7.37 23.65 -8.13
C LEU A 91 7.51 23.51 -6.61
N VAL A 92 8.02 22.38 -6.12
CA VAL A 92 8.29 22.17 -4.69
C VAL A 92 9.36 23.13 -4.20
N ARG A 93 10.44 23.33 -4.96
CA ARG A 93 11.52 24.28 -4.61
C ARG A 93 11.11 25.75 -4.64
N LEU A 94 10.09 26.09 -5.42
CA LEU A 94 9.51 27.44 -5.46
C LEU A 94 8.68 27.78 -4.21
N GLN A 95 8.33 26.78 -3.40
CA GLN A 95 7.62 27.01 -2.14
C GLN A 95 8.53 27.67 -1.10
N ASP A 96 7.94 28.21 -0.04
CA ASP A 96 8.65 28.95 1.02
C ASP A 96 9.49 28.06 1.97
N GLY A 97 9.62 26.77 1.64
CA GLY A 97 10.38 25.77 2.39
C GLY A 97 9.65 25.21 3.60
N ARG A 98 8.39 25.60 3.86
CA ARG A 98 7.58 24.99 4.92
C ARG A 98 7.12 23.60 4.49
N PRO A 99 7.12 22.62 5.41
CA PRO A 99 6.49 21.33 5.15
C PRO A 99 5.01 21.52 4.79
N MET A 100 4.55 20.72 3.83
CA MET A 100 3.21 20.75 3.26
C MET A 100 2.52 19.41 3.50
N GLU A 101 1.21 19.46 3.70
CA GLU A 101 0.37 18.26 3.73
C GLU A 101 0.38 17.54 2.37
N PRO A 102 0.14 16.21 2.33
CA PRO A 102 0.13 15.44 1.09
C PRO A 102 -0.76 16.05 0.00
N GLY A 103 -1.94 16.58 0.36
CA GLY A 103 -2.88 17.18 -0.59
C GLY A 103 -2.33 18.42 -1.32
N ALA A 104 -1.50 19.23 -0.65
CA ALA A 104 -0.86 20.38 -1.29
C ALA A 104 0.22 19.95 -2.28
N LEU A 105 0.99 18.91 -1.94
CA LEU A 105 1.95 18.30 -2.87
C LEU A 105 1.25 17.63 -4.06
N THR A 106 0.10 17.01 -3.86
CA THR A 106 -0.73 16.45 -4.95
C THR A 106 -1.14 17.56 -5.92
N ALA A 107 -1.55 18.73 -5.42
CA ALA A 107 -1.88 19.87 -6.27
C ALA A 107 -0.67 20.37 -7.09
N LEU A 108 0.54 20.39 -6.52
CA LEU A 108 1.76 20.71 -7.27
C LEU A 108 2.06 19.64 -8.35
N ALA A 109 1.86 18.37 -8.04
CA ALA A 109 2.03 17.29 -9.01
C ALA A 109 0.99 17.38 -10.16
N GLU A 110 -0.22 17.88 -9.90
CA GLU A 110 -1.19 18.20 -10.94
C GLU A 110 -0.81 19.42 -11.77
N GLN A 111 -0.20 20.43 -11.14
CA GLN A 111 0.32 21.62 -11.81
C GLN A 111 1.53 21.34 -12.69
N ALA A 112 2.28 20.25 -12.46
CA ALA A 112 3.50 19.93 -13.19
C ALA A 112 3.36 19.92 -14.73
N ARG A 113 2.17 19.57 -15.25
CA ARG A 113 1.86 19.62 -16.70
C ARG A 113 1.70 21.03 -17.28
N HIS A 114 1.58 22.03 -16.41
CA HIS A 114 1.42 23.46 -16.70
C HIS A 114 2.69 24.23 -16.34
N CYS A 115 3.84 23.65 -16.71
CA CYS A 115 5.15 24.21 -16.49
C CYS A 115 5.97 24.14 -17.77
N HIS A 116 6.78 25.18 -18.01
CA HIS A 116 7.85 25.14 -18.98
C HIS A 116 9.07 24.48 -18.34
N VAL A 117 9.57 23.42 -18.99
CA VAL A 117 10.79 22.72 -18.59
C VAL A 117 11.81 22.86 -19.70
N VAL A 118 13.01 23.33 -19.36
CA VAL A 118 14.17 23.42 -20.26
C VAL A 118 15.25 22.51 -19.70
N PRO A 119 15.32 21.23 -20.16
CA PRO A 119 16.24 20.23 -19.58
C PRO A 119 17.72 20.59 -19.70
N GLU A 120 18.08 21.31 -20.76
CA GLU A 120 19.46 21.68 -21.08
C GLU A 120 19.97 22.88 -20.25
N ALA A 121 19.07 23.57 -19.53
CA ALA A 121 19.38 24.78 -18.79
C ALA A 121 19.67 24.46 -17.31
N ALA A 122 20.94 24.29 -16.97
CA ALA A 122 21.39 24.06 -15.60
C ALA A 122 21.71 25.37 -14.84
N ASP A 123 21.88 26.47 -15.57
CA ASP A 123 22.25 27.78 -15.04
C ASP A 123 21.75 28.93 -15.94
N ASP A 124 21.95 30.17 -15.48
CA ASP A 124 21.51 31.36 -16.21
C ASP A 124 22.17 31.47 -17.60
N ALA A 125 23.40 30.99 -17.79
CA ALA A 125 24.08 31.06 -19.09
C ALA A 125 23.48 30.08 -20.11
N SER A 126 23.29 28.83 -19.73
CA SER A 126 22.66 27.79 -20.55
C SER A 126 21.20 28.14 -20.86
N LEU A 127 20.45 28.67 -19.90
CA LEU A 127 19.09 29.18 -20.12
C LEU A 127 19.07 30.33 -21.14
N GLY A 128 19.93 31.34 -20.96
CA GLY A 128 19.99 32.48 -21.86
C GLY A 128 20.35 32.09 -23.29
N ARG A 129 21.29 31.14 -23.45
CA ARG A 129 21.68 30.60 -24.75
C ARG A 129 20.54 29.82 -25.39
N PHE A 130 19.87 28.96 -24.64
CA PHE A 130 18.69 28.21 -25.10
C PHE A 130 17.60 29.18 -25.60
N CYS A 131 17.28 30.19 -24.81
CA CYS A 131 16.23 31.15 -25.16
C CYS A 131 16.58 32.00 -26.37
N ALA A 132 17.82 32.47 -26.47
CA ALA A 132 18.29 33.23 -27.63
C ALA A 132 18.28 32.37 -28.91
N ALA A 133 18.79 31.12 -28.84
CA ALA A 133 18.90 30.23 -30.00
C ALA A 133 17.52 29.77 -30.54
N ASN A 134 16.52 29.66 -29.67
CA ASN A 134 15.17 29.25 -30.05
C ASN A 134 14.23 30.43 -30.35
N GLY A 135 14.74 31.67 -30.40
CA GLY A 135 13.95 32.85 -30.76
C GLY A 135 12.98 33.33 -29.67
N PHE A 136 13.15 32.90 -28.42
CA PHE A 136 12.35 33.37 -27.28
C PHE A 136 12.72 34.78 -26.82
N ILE A 137 13.80 35.37 -27.37
CA ILE A 137 14.25 36.75 -27.11
C ILE A 137 14.21 37.51 -28.45
N PRO A 138 13.13 38.26 -28.74
CA PRO A 138 12.95 38.94 -30.03
C PRO A 138 14.10 39.87 -30.41
N GLU A 139 14.73 40.52 -29.42
CA GLU A 139 15.82 41.49 -29.63
C GLU A 139 17.10 40.86 -30.21
N VAL A 140 17.25 39.54 -30.11
CA VAL A 140 18.43 38.81 -30.59
C VAL A 140 18.09 37.75 -31.64
N ALA A 141 16.85 37.70 -32.14
CA ALA A 141 16.40 36.65 -33.06
C ALA A 141 17.15 36.65 -34.41
N ASP A 142 17.53 37.83 -34.91
CA ASP A 142 18.15 38.02 -36.23
C ASP A 142 19.64 38.43 -36.17
N VAL A 143 20.30 38.25 -35.02
CA VAL A 143 21.72 38.64 -34.91
C VAL A 143 22.61 37.65 -35.69
N PRO A 144 23.64 38.13 -36.41
CA PRO A 144 24.57 37.24 -37.10
C PRO A 144 25.29 36.30 -36.13
N ASP A 145 25.62 35.06 -36.54
CA ASP A 145 26.28 34.04 -35.70
C ASP A 145 27.49 34.56 -34.91
N LYS A 146 28.33 35.38 -35.56
CA LYS A 146 29.52 35.97 -34.90
C LYS A 146 29.18 36.94 -33.76
N VAL A 147 28.03 37.60 -33.85
CA VAL A 147 27.51 38.50 -32.80
C VAL A 147 26.75 37.68 -31.76
N PHE A 148 26.05 36.63 -32.17
CA PHE A 148 25.38 35.69 -31.27
C PHE A 148 26.33 35.12 -30.22
N GLU A 149 27.52 34.66 -30.66
CA GLU A 149 28.54 34.10 -29.76
C GLU A 149 29.16 35.13 -28.80
N LEU A 150 28.89 36.44 -28.98
CA LEU A 150 29.35 37.52 -28.09
C LEU A 150 28.27 37.99 -27.10
N LEU A 151 27.07 37.40 -27.14
CA LEU A 151 25.98 37.74 -26.23
C LEU A 151 26.33 37.33 -24.79
N ASP A 152 25.95 38.18 -23.83
CA ASP A 152 26.00 37.85 -22.41
C ASP A 152 24.81 36.94 -22.04
N PHE A 153 24.96 35.64 -22.34
CA PHE A 153 23.93 34.66 -22.06
C PHE A 153 23.59 34.56 -20.57
N GLN A 154 24.54 34.84 -19.68
CA GLN A 154 24.29 34.84 -18.24
C GLN A 154 23.33 35.95 -17.84
N LEU A 155 23.52 37.17 -18.36
CA LEU A 155 22.59 38.27 -18.13
C LEU A 155 21.21 37.99 -18.74
N LEU A 156 21.16 37.44 -19.96
CA LEU A 156 19.91 37.11 -20.64
C LEU A 156 19.10 36.08 -19.85
N GLY A 157 19.71 34.95 -19.48
CA GLY A 157 18.99 33.92 -18.74
C GLY A 157 18.61 34.35 -17.33
N ARG A 158 19.42 35.16 -16.64
CA ARG A 158 19.02 35.75 -15.36
C ARG A 158 17.76 36.59 -15.47
N ARG A 159 17.64 37.41 -16.53
CA ARG A 159 16.44 38.22 -16.79
C ARG A 159 15.22 37.34 -17.07
N ILE A 160 15.38 36.31 -17.90
CA ILE A 160 14.31 35.35 -18.22
C ILE A 160 13.85 34.64 -16.94
N ARG A 161 14.79 34.06 -16.18
CA ARG A 161 14.46 33.37 -14.92
C ARG A 161 13.68 34.25 -13.96
N GLN A 162 14.06 35.53 -13.83
CA GLN A 162 13.35 36.48 -12.96
C GLN A 162 11.97 36.87 -13.50
N ALA A 163 11.83 37.03 -14.83
CA ALA A 163 10.57 37.38 -15.46
C ALA A 163 9.55 36.23 -15.41
N GLU A 164 10.01 35.01 -15.65
CA GLU A 164 9.19 33.78 -15.65
C GLU A 164 8.98 33.22 -14.22
N GLY A 165 9.66 33.77 -13.21
CA GLY A 165 9.58 33.27 -11.83
C GLY A 165 10.07 31.83 -11.66
N GLY A 166 11.00 31.39 -12.51
CA GLY A 166 11.45 30.00 -12.55
C GLY A 166 12.65 29.69 -11.65
N ILE A 167 12.98 28.40 -11.57
CA ILE A 167 14.04 27.85 -10.73
C ILE A 167 14.85 26.77 -11.46
N PHE A 168 16.11 26.59 -11.05
CA PHE A 168 16.94 25.47 -11.53
C PHE A 168 16.76 24.25 -10.62
N THR A 169 16.59 23.10 -11.26
CA THR A 169 16.54 21.76 -10.65
C THR A 169 17.78 20.96 -11.05
N ARG A 170 17.94 19.73 -10.53
CA ARG A 170 18.97 18.78 -11.02
C ARG A 170 18.77 18.38 -12.49
N HIS A 171 17.58 18.59 -13.05
CA HIS A 171 17.18 18.11 -14.38
C HIS A 171 16.83 19.25 -15.35
N GLY A 172 17.13 20.50 -15.01
CA GLY A 172 16.93 21.67 -15.87
C GLY A 172 16.18 22.82 -15.21
N PHE A 173 15.83 23.81 -16.02
CA PHE A 173 15.08 25.00 -15.59
C PHE A 173 13.57 24.74 -15.66
N VAL A 174 12.84 25.19 -14.63
CA VAL A 174 11.39 25.04 -14.52
C VAL A 174 10.76 26.41 -14.25
N ALA A 175 9.72 26.76 -15.00
CA ALA A 175 8.88 27.93 -14.73
C ALA A 175 7.38 27.57 -14.86
N PRO A 176 6.51 28.01 -13.94
CA PRO A 176 5.06 27.88 -14.11
C PRO A 176 4.57 28.66 -15.33
N ASP A 177 3.66 28.10 -16.13
CA ASP A 177 3.10 28.80 -17.29
C ASP A 177 1.95 29.78 -16.95
N GLY A 178 1.55 29.83 -15.66
CA GLY A 178 0.49 30.69 -15.14
C GLY A 178 -0.94 30.28 -15.52
N SER A 179 -1.11 29.18 -16.25
CA SER A 179 -2.41 28.69 -16.75
C SER A 179 -3.13 27.75 -15.78
N TRP A 180 -2.41 27.21 -14.80
CA TRP A 180 -2.98 26.27 -13.84
C TRP A 180 -3.99 26.95 -12.91
N LYS A 181 -5.12 26.27 -12.72
CA LYS A 181 -6.13 26.63 -11.73
C LYS A 181 -6.29 25.45 -10.78
N PRO A 182 -6.33 25.68 -9.46
CA PRO A 182 -6.63 24.62 -8.51
C PRO A 182 -7.99 24.01 -8.84
N THR A 183 -8.01 22.71 -9.08
CA THR A 183 -9.27 21.96 -9.04
C THR A 183 -9.66 21.80 -7.57
N GLN A 184 -10.95 21.90 -7.23
CA GLN A 184 -11.38 21.61 -5.86
C GLN A 184 -10.83 20.25 -5.45
N SER A 185 -10.14 20.22 -4.31
CA SER A 185 -9.56 19.03 -3.71
C SER A 185 -10.60 17.93 -3.63
N GLN A 186 -10.25 16.73 -4.11
CA GLN A 186 -11.05 15.52 -3.88
C GLN A 186 -11.36 15.41 -2.39
N GLU A 187 -12.59 14.98 -2.08
CA GLU A 187 -13.03 14.76 -0.69
C GLU A 187 -12.00 13.90 0.05
N ALA A 188 -11.72 14.26 1.29
CA ALA A 188 -10.87 13.48 2.17
C ALA A 188 -11.43 12.04 2.24
N ARG A 189 -10.69 11.08 1.69
CA ARG A 189 -11.08 9.67 1.78
C ARG A 189 -10.88 9.23 3.22
N VAL A 190 -11.99 9.04 3.95
CA VAL A 190 -12.00 8.86 5.41
C VAL A 190 -11.43 7.51 5.86
N ALA A 191 -11.39 6.51 4.97
CA ALA A 191 -10.82 5.19 5.23
C ALA A 191 -10.53 4.47 3.90
N PRO A 192 -9.64 3.46 3.88
CA PRO A 192 -9.56 2.55 2.74
C PRO A 192 -10.92 1.87 2.52
N GLU A 193 -11.48 2.04 1.32
CA GLU A 193 -12.68 1.30 0.93
C GLU A 193 -12.35 -0.20 0.81
N THR A 194 -13.24 -1.05 1.31
CA THR A 194 -13.09 -2.50 1.13
C THR A 194 -13.08 -2.80 -0.37
N PRO A 195 -12.00 -3.44 -0.89
CA PRO A 195 -11.96 -3.77 -2.30
C PRO A 195 -13.11 -4.70 -2.68
N ALA A 196 -13.55 -4.60 -3.94
CA ALA A 196 -14.52 -5.54 -4.49
C ALA A 196 -13.91 -6.95 -4.49
N GLY A 197 -14.57 -7.88 -3.80
CA GLY A 197 -14.21 -9.31 -3.80
C GLY A 197 -13.00 -9.69 -2.94
N ILE A 198 -12.80 -11.00 -2.83
CA ILE A 198 -11.69 -11.63 -2.11
C ILE A 198 -10.42 -11.68 -2.96
N PHE A 199 -10.55 -12.00 -4.24
CA PHE A 199 -9.43 -12.07 -5.18
C PHE A 199 -9.71 -11.21 -6.41
N ARG A 200 -8.66 -10.59 -6.97
CA ARG A 200 -8.70 -9.94 -8.28
C ARG A 200 -7.59 -10.51 -9.16
N LEU A 201 -7.95 -10.85 -10.38
CA LEU A 201 -7.06 -11.44 -11.37
C LEU A 201 -7.07 -10.59 -12.64
N GLU A 202 -5.88 -10.36 -13.19
CA GLU A 202 -5.72 -9.93 -14.57
C GLU A 202 -5.27 -11.16 -15.38
N LEU A 203 -5.97 -11.42 -16.47
CA LEU A 203 -5.73 -12.56 -17.35
C LEU A 203 -5.37 -12.08 -18.75
N GLN A 204 -4.35 -12.70 -19.33
CA GLN A 204 -4.07 -12.64 -20.75
C GLN A 204 -4.73 -13.85 -21.43
N LEU A 205 -5.62 -13.60 -22.39
CA LEU A 205 -6.38 -14.59 -23.14
C LEU A 205 -6.02 -14.46 -24.62
N GLY A 206 -4.95 -15.13 -25.06
CA GLY A 206 -4.39 -14.88 -26.39
C GLY A 206 -3.86 -13.44 -26.50
N GLU A 207 -4.46 -12.61 -27.36
CA GLU A 207 -4.12 -11.18 -27.50
C GLU A 207 -4.97 -10.25 -26.62
N GLU A 208 -6.06 -10.77 -26.03
CA GLU A 208 -6.97 -9.98 -25.21
C GLU A 208 -6.59 -9.98 -23.74
N GLN A 209 -6.90 -8.89 -23.03
CA GLN A 209 -6.87 -8.84 -21.57
C GLN A 209 -8.28 -9.02 -20.99
N ALA A 210 -8.35 -9.62 -19.81
CA ALA A 210 -9.57 -9.75 -19.03
C ALA A 210 -9.28 -9.51 -17.56
N GLU A 211 -10.22 -8.88 -16.86
CA GLU A 211 -10.18 -8.76 -15.41
C GLU A 211 -11.28 -9.60 -14.80
N LEU A 212 -10.98 -10.26 -13.68
CA LEU A 212 -11.93 -11.10 -12.97
C LEU A 212 -11.80 -10.85 -11.47
N THR A 213 -12.93 -10.55 -10.82
CA THR A 213 -13.01 -10.37 -9.37
C THR A 213 -13.79 -11.53 -8.77
N LEU A 214 -13.17 -12.28 -7.85
CA LEU A 214 -13.78 -13.45 -7.21
C LEU A 214 -14.29 -13.08 -5.80
N PRO A 215 -15.48 -13.57 -5.38
CA PRO A 215 -16.29 -14.57 -6.08
C PRO A 215 -17.05 -14.01 -7.30
N ALA A 216 -17.09 -14.78 -8.39
CA ALA A 216 -17.78 -14.44 -9.64
C ALA A 216 -18.73 -15.56 -10.09
N GLY A 217 -19.82 -15.16 -10.72
CA GLY A 217 -20.79 -16.05 -11.36
C GLY A 217 -20.70 -15.98 -12.88
N GLN A 218 -21.52 -15.11 -13.47
CA GLN A 218 -21.58 -14.93 -14.93
C GLN A 218 -20.24 -14.51 -15.54
N GLU A 219 -19.53 -13.56 -14.91
CA GLU A 219 -18.23 -13.07 -15.39
C GLU A 219 -17.19 -14.20 -15.49
N LEU A 220 -17.19 -15.14 -14.54
CA LEU A 220 -16.31 -16.31 -14.61
C LEU A 220 -16.68 -17.22 -15.78
N ALA A 221 -17.98 -17.43 -16.05
CA ALA A 221 -18.43 -18.22 -17.19
C ALA A 221 -18.00 -17.57 -18.52
N GLU A 222 -18.15 -16.25 -18.66
CA GLU A 222 -17.73 -15.50 -19.85
C GLU A 222 -16.21 -15.55 -20.07
N VAL A 223 -15.41 -15.41 -19.00
CA VAL A 223 -13.95 -15.56 -19.07
C VAL A 223 -13.58 -16.99 -19.49
N ARG A 224 -14.28 -18.01 -18.98
CA ARG A 224 -14.05 -19.41 -19.35
C ARG A 224 -14.39 -19.69 -20.80
N ASP A 225 -15.51 -19.21 -21.31
CA ASP A 225 -15.89 -19.39 -22.72
C ASP A 225 -14.84 -18.78 -23.66
N ARG A 226 -14.27 -17.62 -23.28
CA ARG A 226 -13.15 -17.00 -24.00
C ARG A 226 -11.87 -17.82 -23.90
N MET A 227 -11.54 -18.35 -22.72
CA MET A 227 -10.39 -19.25 -22.53
C MET A 227 -10.49 -20.51 -23.37
N ASP A 228 -11.68 -21.11 -23.47
CA ASP A 228 -11.92 -22.30 -24.28
C ASP A 228 -11.79 -22.01 -25.78
N ALA A 229 -12.21 -20.82 -26.22
CA ALA A 229 -12.06 -20.38 -27.61
C ALA A 229 -10.59 -20.18 -28.04
N VAL A 230 -9.74 -19.66 -27.16
CA VAL A 230 -8.30 -19.44 -27.43
C VAL A 230 -7.41 -20.62 -27.05
N GLY A 231 -7.92 -21.54 -26.22
CA GLY A 231 -7.22 -22.68 -25.64
C GLY A 231 -6.39 -22.32 -24.40
N LEU A 232 -6.48 -23.13 -23.33
CA LEU A 232 -5.83 -22.86 -22.04
C LEU A 232 -4.32 -22.61 -22.12
N SER A 233 -3.61 -23.25 -23.06
CA SER A 233 -2.16 -23.03 -23.24
C SER A 233 -1.78 -21.61 -23.66
N ASN A 234 -2.76 -20.83 -24.16
CA ASN A 234 -2.60 -19.44 -24.55
C ASN A 234 -3.17 -18.47 -23.49
N CYS A 235 -3.50 -18.98 -22.31
CA CYS A 235 -4.00 -18.21 -21.19
C CYS A 235 -2.94 -18.10 -20.10
N ALA A 236 -2.83 -16.94 -19.47
CA ALA A 236 -1.97 -16.74 -18.31
C ALA A 236 -2.61 -15.73 -17.36
N VAL A 237 -2.37 -15.89 -16.05
CA VAL A 237 -2.66 -14.85 -15.07
C VAL A 237 -1.44 -13.93 -15.00
N THR A 238 -1.62 -12.65 -15.31
CA THR A 238 -0.55 -11.64 -15.33
C THR A 238 -0.45 -10.89 -14.01
N ALA A 239 -1.55 -10.78 -13.27
CA ALA A 239 -1.57 -10.21 -11.94
C ALA A 239 -2.59 -10.94 -11.05
N PHE A 240 -2.22 -11.12 -9.78
CA PHE A 240 -3.10 -11.65 -8.74
C PHE A 240 -3.05 -10.73 -7.53
N ARG A 241 -4.22 -10.38 -7.00
CA ARG A 241 -4.41 -9.61 -5.76
C ARG A 241 -5.38 -10.33 -4.86
N SER A 242 -5.11 -10.29 -3.56
CA SER A 242 -5.80 -11.14 -2.59
C SER A 242 -6.05 -10.38 -1.29
N ARG A 243 -7.24 -10.57 -0.71
CA ARG A 243 -7.52 -10.18 0.68
C ARG A 243 -6.65 -10.96 1.65
N ILE A 244 -6.13 -12.13 1.25
CA ILE A 244 -5.32 -13.05 2.07
C ILE A 244 -3.90 -13.09 1.50
N PRO A 245 -2.97 -12.28 2.01
CA PRO A 245 -1.61 -12.20 1.47
C PRO A 245 -0.80 -13.50 1.68
N GLN A 246 -1.21 -14.36 2.62
CA GLN A 246 -0.56 -15.65 2.87
C GLN A 246 -0.77 -16.67 1.73
N LEU A 247 -1.73 -16.44 0.83
CA LEU A 247 -1.97 -17.34 -0.31
C LEU A 247 -0.99 -17.07 -1.45
N PRO A 248 -0.24 -18.09 -1.93
CA PRO A 248 0.73 -17.91 -3.00
C PRO A 248 0.08 -17.47 -4.32
N ALA A 249 0.63 -16.41 -4.93
CA ALA A 249 0.19 -15.96 -6.26
C ALA A 249 0.36 -17.05 -7.34
N ALA A 250 1.29 -17.99 -7.16
CA ALA A 250 1.49 -19.13 -8.06
C ALA A 250 0.29 -20.10 -8.12
N TRP A 251 -0.68 -20.00 -7.21
CA TRP A 251 -1.90 -20.81 -7.27
C TRP A 251 -2.97 -20.20 -8.18
N ALA A 252 -2.84 -18.91 -8.51
CA ALA A 252 -3.68 -18.20 -9.47
C ALA A 252 -3.28 -18.57 -10.90
N ILE A 253 -3.75 -19.73 -11.35
CA ILE A 253 -3.57 -20.21 -12.73
C ILE A 253 -4.93 -20.46 -13.40
N PRO A 254 -5.01 -20.34 -14.74
CA PRO A 254 -6.27 -20.49 -15.48
C PRO A 254 -7.00 -21.81 -15.19
N GLU A 255 -6.27 -22.91 -14.99
CA GLU A 255 -6.82 -24.24 -14.71
C GLU A 255 -7.52 -24.35 -13.35
N ARG A 256 -7.25 -23.42 -12.42
CA ARG A 256 -7.73 -23.46 -11.04
C ARG A 256 -8.74 -22.36 -10.71
N LEU A 257 -9.25 -21.64 -11.71
CA LEU A 257 -10.19 -20.54 -11.49
C LEU A 257 -11.46 -20.98 -10.75
N ASP A 258 -12.01 -22.16 -11.05
CA ASP A 258 -13.20 -22.68 -10.35
C ASP A 258 -12.88 -22.96 -8.87
N THR A 259 -11.73 -23.58 -8.57
CA THR A 259 -11.30 -23.85 -7.19
C THR A 259 -11.05 -22.56 -6.41
N LEU A 260 -10.40 -21.57 -7.03
CA LEU A 260 -10.20 -20.25 -6.44
C LEU A 260 -11.52 -19.52 -6.19
N ASN A 261 -12.47 -19.63 -7.13
CA ASN A 261 -13.79 -19.07 -6.96
C ASN A 261 -14.54 -19.73 -5.79
N CYS A 262 -14.45 -21.06 -5.65
CA CYS A 262 -15.01 -21.77 -4.50
C CYS A 262 -14.40 -21.31 -3.16
N LEU A 263 -13.08 -21.11 -3.11
CA LEU A 263 -12.42 -20.57 -1.93
C LEU A 263 -12.90 -19.13 -1.65
N ALA A 264 -12.98 -18.28 -2.66
CA ALA A 264 -13.50 -16.92 -2.54
C ALA A 264 -14.92 -16.89 -1.96
N ILE A 265 -15.83 -17.73 -2.47
CA ILE A 265 -17.20 -17.85 -1.96
C ILE A 265 -17.19 -18.24 -0.47
N ARG A 266 -16.39 -19.23 -0.09
CA ARG A 266 -16.30 -19.68 1.31
C ARG A 266 -15.79 -18.57 2.23
N LEU A 267 -14.79 -17.81 1.79
CA LEU A 267 -14.20 -16.73 2.55
C LEU A 267 -15.14 -15.52 2.67
N THR A 268 -15.87 -15.18 1.60
CA THR A 268 -16.93 -14.16 1.65
C THR A 268 -18.01 -14.55 2.65
N VAL A 269 -18.52 -15.79 2.62
CA VAL A 269 -19.52 -16.26 3.58
C VAL A 269 -18.99 -16.23 5.03
N LEU A 270 -17.70 -16.53 5.20
CA LEU A 270 -17.04 -16.52 6.50
C LEU A 270 -16.91 -15.09 7.05
N GLU A 271 -16.52 -14.13 6.20
CA GLU A 271 -16.46 -12.70 6.51
C GLU A 271 -17.84 -12.09 6.81
N ASP A 272 -18.85 -12.39 5.98
CA ASP A 272 -20.22 -11.87 6.13
C ASP A 272 -20.86 -12.28 7.46
N ARG A 273 -20.56 -13.49 7.93
CA ARG A 273 -21.08 -14.01 9.20
C ARG A 273 -20.40 -13.37 10.40
N GLU A 274 -19.08 -13.24 10.32
CA GLU A 274 -18.26 -12.70 11.39
C GLU A 274 -16.95 -12.15 10.80
N PRO A 275 -16.82 -10.82 10.62
CA PRO A 275 -15.66 -10.22 9.94
C PRO A 275 -14.31 -10.60 10.56
N LEU A 276 -14.28 -10.82 11.88
CA LEU A 276 -13.09 -11.26 12.60
C LEU A 276 -12.62 -12.67 12.23
N LYS A 277 -13.49 -13.53 11.67
CA LYS A 277 -13.07 -14.85 11.21
C LYS A 277 -12.12 -14.75 10.02
N LEU A 278 -12.25 -13.76 9.13
CA LEU A 278 -11.31 -13.63 8.01
C LEU A 278 -9.92 -13.23 8.53
N VAL A 279 -9.87 -12.33 9.51
CA VAL A 279 -8.61 -11.95 10.19
C VAL A 279 -8.00 -13.16 10.91
N LYS A 280 -8.81 -13.95 11.63
CA LYS A 280 -8.37 -15.20 12.26
C LYS A 280 -7.84 -16.20 11.23
N TYR A 281 -8.48 -16.32 10.06
CA TYR A 281 -8.02 -17.17 8.97
C TYR A 281 -6.62 -16.76 8.49
N LYS A 282 -6.36 -15.47 8.29
CA LYS A 282 -5.03 -14.95 7.95
C LYS A 282 -3.98 -15.28 9.01
N ALA A 283 -4.31 -15.07 10.29
CA ALA A 283 -3.42 -15.37 11.41
C ALA A 283 -3.01 -16.86 11.45
N VAL A 284 -3.97 -17.77 11.21
CA VAL A 284 -3.66 -19.21 11.15
C VAL A 284 -2.76 -19.53 9.95
N LEU A 285 -3.00 -18.92 8.78
CA LEU A 285 -2.16 -19.14 7.60
C LEU A 285 -0.75 -18.54 7.73
N GLU A 286 -0.57 -17.51 8.54
CA GLU A 286 0.74 -16.93 8.83
C GLU A 286 1.63 -17.93 9.58
N VAL A 287 1.05 -18.62 10.56
CA VAL A 287 1.71 -19.64 11.39
C VAL A 287 1.84 -20.98 10.66
N SER A 288 0.79 -21.36 9.95
CA SER A 288 0.69 -22.64 9.24
C SER A 288 0.34 -22.39 7.77
N PRO A 289 1.34 -22.03 6.94
CA PRO A 289 1.12 -21.77 5.53
C PRO A 289 0.51 -22.99 4.83
N PRO A 290 -0.53 -22.80 4.00
CA PRO A 290 -1.20 -23.92 3.36
C PRO A 290 -0.30 -24.47 2.25
N SER A 291 -0.24 -25.79 2.09
CA SER A 291 0.52 -26.42 1.00
C SER A 291 -0.28 -26.55 -0.30
N SER A 292 -1.61 -26.41 -0.22
CA SER A 292 -2.51 -26.42 -1.38
C SER A 292 -3.78 -25.59 -1.17
N LEU A 293 -4.53 -25.35 -2.27
CA LEU A 293 -5.84 -24.69 -2.21
C LEU A 293 -6.85 -25.53 -1.42
N GLU A 294 -6.77 -26.86 -1.49
CA GLU A 294 -7.64 -27.77 -0.76
C GLU A 294 -7.42 -27.66 0.75
N GLU A 295 -6.17 -27.51 1.21
CA GLU A 295 -5.87 -27.26 2.62
C GLU A 295 -6.38 -25.88 3.05
N ALA A 296 -6.17 -24.85 2.22
CA ALA A 296 -6.71 -23.52 2.46
C ALA A 296 -8.24 -23.53 2.56
N MET A 297 -8.93 -24.30 1.70
CA MET A 297 -10.38 -24.51 1.74
C MET A 297 -10.83 -25.33 2.95
N ALA A 298 -10.08 -26.35 3.36
CA ALA A 298 -10.41 -27.16 4.53
C ALA A 298 -10.32 -26.33 5.83
N LEU A 299 -9.36 -25.40 5.90
CA LEU A 299 -9.20 -24.53 7.06
C LEU A 299 -10.42 -23.63 7.31
N THR A 300 -11.16 -23.22 6.27
CA THR A 300 -12.37 -22.39 6.44
C THR A 300 -13.44 -23.07 7.31
N GLU A 301 -13.42 -24.40 7.39
CA GLU A 301 -14.36 -25.21 8.19
C GLU A 301 -13.80 -25.61 9.56
N ARG A 302 -12.52 -25.34 9.83
CA ARG A 302 -11.81 -25.76 11.05
C ARG A 302 -11.36 -24.58 11.92
N LEU A 303 -11.76 -23.37 11.55
CA LEU A 303 -11.30 -22.15 12.19
C LEU A 303 -11.75 -22.01 13.65
N ASP A 304 -12.82 -22.71 14.05
CA ASP A 304 -13.32 -22.73 15.43
C ASP A 304 -12.37 -23.47 16.40
N ALA A 305 -11.37 -24.21 15.88
CA ALA A 305 -10.31 -24.80 16.70
C ALA A 305 -9.31 -23.74 17.22
N TYR A 306 -9.35 -22.52 16.66
CA TYR A 306 -8.43 -21.44 16.99
C TYR A 306 -9.14 -20.25 17.64
N THR A 307 -8.42 -19.61 18.56
CA THR A 307 -8.80 -18.35 19.19
C THR A 307 -7.78 -17.29 18.81
N LEU A 308 -8.25 -16.10 18.46
CA LEU A 308 -7.39 -14.96 18.14
C LEU A 308 -7.68 -13.84 19.12
N ASP A 309 -6.69 -13.49 19.94
CA ASP A 309 -6.71 -12.29 20.76
C ASP A 309 -5.99 -11.14 20.03
N ARG A 310 -6.78 -10.23 19.49
CA ARG A 310 -6.29 -9.02 18.78
C ARG A 310 -5.81 -7.92 19.75
N SER A 311 -6.03 -8.06 21.05
CA SER A 311 -5.58 -7.05 22.01
C SER A 311 -4.06 -7.09 22.18
N ALA A 312 -3.48 -8.30 22.18
CA ALA A 312 -2.05 -8.52 22.34
C ALA A 312 -1.27 -8.26 21.05
N ALA A 313 -0.26 -7.39 21.11
CA ALA A 313 0.70 -7.18 20.03
C ALA A 313 2.12 -7.64 20.42
N SER A 314 2.36 -7.82 21.71
CA SER A 314 3.66 -8.16 22.30
C SER A 314 3.50 -9.16 23.45
N PRO A 315 4.56 -9.87 23.86
CA PRO A 315 4.54 -10.68 25.08
C PRO A 315 4.10 -9.87 26.31
N GLU A 316 4.51 -8.61 26.41
CA GLU A 316 4.11 -7.69 27.47
C GLU A 316 2.60 -7.48 27.52
N ASP A 317 1.93 -7.38 26.37
CA ASP A 317 0.47 -7.22 26.33
C ASP A 317 -0.24 -8.49 26.77
N VAL A 318 0.27 -9.68 26.40
CA VAL A 318 -0.24 -10.97 26.89
C VAL A 318 -0.15 -11.03 28.42
N ALA A 319 1.03 -10.71 28.98
CA ALA A 319 1.24 -10.65 30.42
C ALA A 319 0.30 -9.64 31.10
N ARG A 320 0.12 -8.46 30.50
CA ARG A 320 -0.76 -7.41 31.02
C ARG A 320 -2.23 -7.85 31.02
N GLY A 321 -2.67 -8.50 29.94
CA GLY A 321 -4.01 -9.09 29.81
C GLY A 321 -4.27 -10.17 30.85
N GLU A 322 -3.31 -11.07 31.05
CA GLU A 322 -3.42 -12.15 32.04
C GLU A 322 -3.48 -11.59 33.48
N LEU A 323 -2.63 -10.61 33.81
CA LEU A 323 -2.66 -9.97 35.13
C LEU A 323 -3.99 -9.24 35.38
N ARG A 324 -4.52 -8.51 34.39
CA ARG A 324 -5.82 -7.84 34.51
C ARG A 324 -6.94 -8.85 34.77
N SER A 325 -6.95 -9.97 34.04
CA SER A 325 -7.93 -11.05 34.22
C SER A 325 -7.81 -11.72 35.60
N ALA A 326 -6.59 -11.91 36.09
CA ALA A 326 -6.34 -12.66 37.33
C ALA A 326 -6.54 -11.83 38.62
N VAL A 327 -6.12 -10.56 38.63
CA VAL A 327 -6.09 -9.72 39.85
C VAL A 327 -6.86 -8.40 39.75
N GLY A 328 -7.46 -8.10 38.58
CA GLY A 328 -8.15 -6.84 38.31
C GLY A 328 -7.23 -5.68 37.92
N ASP A 329 -7.81 -4.64 37.32
CA ASP A 329 -7.05 -3.56 36.66
C ASP A 329 -6.13 -2.77 37.61
N GLU A 330 -6.62 -2.36 38.78
CA GLU A 330 -5.82 -1.55 39.72
C GLU A 330 -4.57 -2.30 40.21
N GLN A 331 -4.74 -3.58 40.59
CA GLN A 331 -3.66 -4.39 41.11
C GLN A 331 -2.69 -4.81 39.99
N ALA A 332 -3.21 -5.12 38.81
CA ALA A 332 -2.40 -5.42 37.63
C ALA A 332 -1.52 -4.22 37.25
N ALA A 333 -2.06 -3.00 37.24
CA ALA A 333 -1.30 -1.79 36.94
C ALA A 333 -0.13 -1.57 37.91
N LEU A 334 -0.32 -1.87 39.20
CA LEU A 334 0.78 -1.81 40.18
C LEU A 334 1.84 -2.88 39.91
N LEU A 335 1.43 -4.13 39.68
CA LEU A 335 2.35 -5.25 39.42
C LEU A 335 3.16 -5.05 38.14
N CYS A 336 2.54 -4.51 37.08
CA CYS A 336 3.18 -4.25 35.79
C CYS A 336 4.41 -3.33 35.88
N ARG A 337 4.52 -2.52 36.94
CA ARG A 337 5.67 -1.62 37.16
C ARG A 337 6.91 -2.31 37.71
N TYR A 338 6.77 -3.52 38.24
CA TYR A 338 7.84 -4.22 38.97
C TYR A 338 8.14 -5.61 38.41
N LEU A 339 7.28 -6.15 37.56
CA LEU A 339 7.46 -7.46 36.94
C LEU A 339 8.19 -7.36 35.60
N ASN A 340 8.96 -8.39 35.28
CA ASN A 340 9.42 -8.62 33.91
C ASN A 340 8.24 -9.12 33.07
N LEU A 341 7.51 -8.19 32.46
CA LEU A 341 6.32 -8.50 31.65
C LEU A 341 6.68 -9.30 30.40
N TYR A 342 7.80 -8.99 29.74
CA TYR A 342 8.24 -9.70 28.53
C TYR A 342 8.43 -11.18 28.82
N GLY A 343 9.28 -11.51 29.80
CA GLY A 343 9.58 -12.91 30.14
C GLY A 343 8.39 -13.67 30.71
N TYR A 344 7.48 -12.99 31.44
CA TYR A 344 6.23 -13.61 31.88
C TYR A 344 5.31 -13.90 30.68
N GLY A 345 5.18 -12.95 29.76
CA GLY A 345 4.40 -13.08 28.54
C GLY A 345 4.88 -14.22 27.64
N GLU A 346 6.18 -14.34 27.41
CA GLU A 346 6.75 -15.44 26.64
C GLU A 346 6.41 -16.80 27.26
N ALA A 347 6.52 -16.92 28.59
CA ALA A 347 6.18 -18.14 29.31
C ALA A 347 4.68 -18.49 29.17
N LEU A 348 3.79 -17.49 29.23
CA LEU A 348 2.35 -17.69 29.00
C LEU A 348 2.06 -18.14 27.57
N ILE A 349 2.66 -17.49 26.57
CA ILE A 349 2.48 -17.87 25.15
C ILE A 349 2.89 -19.33 24.94
N GLN A 350 4.05 -19.74 25.47
CA GLN A 350 4.50 -21.13 25.42
C GLN A 350 3.55 -22.09 26.15
N GLN A 351 3.05 -21.70 27.34
CA GLN A 351 2.12 -22.51 28.12
C GLN A 351 0.80 -22.73 27.38
N TYR A 352 0.29 -21.72 26.67
CA TYR A 352 -0.94 -21.82 25.88
C TYR A 352 -0.75 -22.50 24.51
N GLY A 353 0.47 -22.91 24.17
CA GLY A 353 0.80 -23.37 22.81
C GLY A 353 0.52 -22.31 21.74
N GLY A 354 0.57 -21.03 22.12
CA GLY A 354 0.20 -19.92 21.27
C GLY A 354 1.35 -19.38 20.44
N GLU A 355 1.01 -18.49 19.50
CA GLU A 355 1.98 -17.75 18.69
C GLU A 355 1.49 -16.32 18.46
N LEU A 356 2.41 -15.35 18.62
CA LEU A 356 2.13 -13.96 18.28
C LEU A 356 2.27 -13.79 16.77
N THR A 357 1.15 -13.49 16.11
CA THR A 357 1.07 -13.20 14.68
C THR A 357 1.00 -11.69 14.45
N GLU A 358 1.18 -11.27 13.21
CA GLU A 358 0.95 -9.89 12.79
C GLU A 358 -0.50 -9.43 13.03
N TYR A 359 -1.44 -10.33 13.32
CA TYR A 359 -2.86 -10.05 13.61
C TYR A 359 -3.25 -10.20 15.09
N GLY A 360 -2.34 -10.65 15.95
CA GLY A 360 -2.57 -10.86 17.39
C GLY A 360 -2.09 -12.22 17.91
N LEU A 361 -2.37 -12.52 19.18
CA LEU A 361 -2.04 -13.82 19.78
C LEU A 361 -3.02 -14.90 19.29
N LEU A 362 -2.49 -15.90 18.58
CA LEU A 362 -3.22 -17.08 18.14
C LEU A 362 -3.01 -18.22 19.15
N THR A 363 -4.09 -18.86 19.58
CA THR A 363 -4.06 -20.06 20.43
C THR A 363 -5.03 -21.11 19.91
N ARG A 364 -4.85 -22.36 20.36
CA ARG A 364 -5.81 -23.44 20.07
C ARG A 364 -6.70 -23.73 21.27
N ALA A 365 -7.94 -24.13 20.97
CA ALA A 365 -8.92 -24.49 22.00
C ALA A 365 -8.54 -25.75 22.80
N ASP A 366 -7.67 -26.60 22.25
CA ASP A 366 -7.17 -27.83 22.90
C ASP A 366 -5.79 -27.64 23.56
N GLU A 367 -5.32 -26.40 23.69
CA GLU A 367 -4.04 -26.00 24.33
C GLU A 367 -2.80 -26.68 23.71
N GLN A 368 -2.94 -27.33 22.55
CA GLN A 368 -1.80 -27.83 21.78
C GLN A 368 -1.15 -26.68 21.00
N PRO A 369 0.14 -26.83 20.61
CA PRO A 369 0.81 -25.85 19.77
C PRO A 369 0.02 -25.56 18.48
N VAL A 370 -0.08 -24.29 18.11
CA VAL A 370 -0.78 -23.83 16.89
C VAL A 370 -0.20 -24.42 15.59
N GLN A 371 1.06 -24.85 15.58
CA GLN A 371 1.72 -25.45 14.42
C GLN A 371 1.40 -26.95 14.26
N GLU A 372 0.90 -27.61 15.31
CA GLU A 372 0.61 -29.03 15.24
C GLU A 372 -0.65 -29.31 14.38
N PRO A 373 -0.68 -30.42 13.61
CA PRO A 373 -1.85 -30.77 12.84
C PRO A 373 -3.09 -30.92 13.72
N LEU A 374 -4.18 -30.27 13.34
CA LEU A 374 -5.46 -30.46 14.00
C LEU A 374 -5.92 -31.93 13.89
N PRO A 375 -6.52 -32.51 14.95
CA PRO A 375 -6.99 -33.89 14.94
C PRO A 375 -7.99 -34.13 13.80
N PRO A 376 -8.02 -35.34 13.22
CA PRO A 376 -8.96 -35.67 12.16
C PRO A 376 -10.39 -35.44 12.66
N GLN A 377 -11.23 -34.82 11.83
CA GLN A 377 -12.64 -34.66 12.17
C GLN A 377 -13.24 -36.05 12.42
N PRO A 378 -14.03 -36.24 13.49
CA PRO A 378 -14.71 -37.50 13.71
C PRO A 378 -15.58 -37.77 12.48
N LYS A 379 -15.31 -38.89 11.78
CA LYS A 379 -16.21 -39.36 10.73
C LYS A 379 -17.57 -39.52 11.38
N LEU A 380 -18.59 -38.77 10.93
CA LEU A 380 -19.97 -39.04 11.31
C LEU A 380 -20.22 -40.52 11.04
N GLY A 381 -20.31 -41.29 12.13
CA GLY A 381 -20.34 -42.74 12.07
C GLY A 381 -21.48 -43.17 11.17
N GLY A 382 -21.16 -43.97 10.15
CA GLY A 382 -22.18 -44.69 9.41
C GLY A 382 -23.04 -45.43 10.42
N MET A 383 -24.34 -45.12 10.43
CA MET A 383 -25.33 -45.98 11.07
C MET A 383 -25.24 -47.33 10.36
N GLU A 384 -24.51 -48.27 10.96
CA GLU A 384 -24.72 -49.68 10.69
C GLU A 384 -26.16 -49.98 11.12
N MET A 385 -27.05 -50.05 10.13
CA MET A 385 -28.37 -50.63 10.34
C MET A 385 -28.16 -52.11 10.64
N ARG A 386 -28.37 -52.49 11.90
CA ARG A 386 -28.57 -53.89 12.31
C ARG A 386 -30.05 -54.20 12.42
#